data_AF-A0A3N5FZK1-F1
#
_entry.id   AF-A0A3N5FZK1-F1
#
_cell.length_a   1.000
_cell.length_b   1.000
_cell.length_c   1.000
_cell.angle_alpha   90.00
_cell.angle_beta   90.00
_cell.angle_gamma   90.00
#
_symmetry.space_group_name_H-M   'P 1'
#
loop_
_entity.id
_entity.type
_entity.pdbx_description
1 polymer ?
#
loop_
_entity_poly.entity_id
_entity_poly.type
_entity_poly.pdbx_seq_one_letter_code
_entity_poly.pdbx_strand_id
1 'polypeptide(L)'
;MALPLGLALVAAGLFLTTQTLDAFNASPYPLPPTPRFNERSTLPTPASRLLDQARIPVEFKLLRGETATHVFEKLGLEGAEVRQAANALAASVDLRSLKAGNRYSAFYYPDSTLASFELTLAGSGRVAMTRGNGGWESAWQPFQREVRIRSVRGTLEGSLEGSIRRVGGPSGLAYRMADIFQWDIDFTRDLQRGDRFEILYEEITLDGEPYSIGNLLGLVYDSEDRLLEAYRYGDGGTYYDGEGRPLRKMFLRSPLRY
;
A
#
# COMPACT_ATOMS: atom_id res chain seq x y z
N MET A 1 -55.18 43.58 -56.93
CA MET A 1 -54.98 43.85 -55.49
C MET A 1 -53.52 43.54 -55.18
N ALA A 2 -52.66 44.56 -55.09
CA ALA A 2 -51.22 44.38 -55.00
C ALA A 2 -50.80 44.14 -53.54
N LEU A 3 -50.21 42.98 -53.25
CA LEU A 3 -49.61 42.68 -51.95
C LEU A 3 -48.41 43.62 -51.73
N PRO A 4 -48.32 44.33 -50.59
CA PRO A 4 -47.21 45.24 -50.34
C PRO A 4 -45.90 44.44 -50.21
N LEU A 5 -44.86 44.87 -50.93
CA LEU A 5 -43.56 44.18 -51.04
C LEU A 5 -42.95 43.74 -49.69
N GLY A 6 -43.20 44.52 -48.63
CA GLY A 6 -42.72 44.20 -47.27
C GLY A 6 -43.30 42.92 -46.70
N LEU A 7 -44.56 42.59 -47.01
CA LEU A 7 -45.21 41.37 -46.50
C LEU A 7 -44.69 40.11 -47.23
N ALA A 8 -44.37 40.26 -48.53
CA ALA A 8 -43.78 39.18 -49.32
C ALA A 8 -42.35 38.85 -48.87
N LEU A 9 -41.55 39.86 -48.49
CA LEU A 9 -40.20 39.67 -47.96
C LEU A 9 -40.20 39.01 -46.56
N VAL A 10 -41.12 39.38 -45.69
CA VAL A 10 -41.27 38.73 -44.37
C VAL A 10 -41.76 37.28 -44.52
N ALA A 11 -42.71 37.03 -45.41
CA ALA A 11 -43.17 35.67 -45.70
C ALA A 11 -42.07 34.79 -46.29
N ALA A 12 -41.28 35.31 -47.23
CA ALA A 12 -40.14 34.60 -47.81
C ALA A 12 -39.03 34.34 -46.77
N GLY A 13 -38.74 35.32 -45.90
CA GLY A 13 -37.78 35.17 -44.80
C GLY A 13 -38.19 34.09 -43.81
N LEU A 14 -39.46 34.09 -43.38
CA LEU A 14 -40.01 33.06 -42.50
C LEU A 14 -39.92 31.67 -43.16
N PHE A 15 -40.30 31.55 -44.43
CA PHE A 15 -40.30 30.28 -45.15
C PHE A 15 -38.88 29.69 -45.31
N LEU A 16 -37.89 30.53 -45.60
CA LEU A 16 -36.48 30.13 -45.67
C LEU A 16 -35.95 29.70 -44.30
N THR A 17 -36.26 30.46 -43.25
CA THR A 17 -35.83 30.09 -41.88
C THR A 17 -36.45 28.79 -41.38
N THR A 18 -37.72 28.52 -41.70
CA THR A 18 -38.38 27.26 -41.31
C THR A 18 -37.77 26.06 -42.04
N GLN A 19 -37.47 26.19 -43.34
CA GLN A 19 -36.85 25.10 -44.10
C GLN A 19 -35.43 24.80 -43.61
N THR A 20 -34.66 25.84 -43.21
CA THR A 20 -33.31 25.62 -42.66
C THR A 20 -33.33 24.96 -41.29
N LEU A 21 -34.34 25.23 -40.46
CA LEU A 21 -34.49 24.59 -39.14
C LEU A 21 -34.91 23.13 -39.25
N ASP A 22 -35.82 22.79 -40.16
CA ASP A 22 -36.22 21.40 -40.40
C ASP A 22 -35.04 20.55 -40.93
N ALA A 23 -34.22 21.12 -41.82
CA ALA A 23 -33.03 20.45 -42.31
C ALA A 23 -31.94 20.27 -41.24
N PHE A 24 -31.85 21.18 -40.25
CA PHE A 24 -30.89 21.07 -39.15
C PHE A 24 -31.34 20.12 -38.05
N ASN A 25 -32.65 20.00 -37.80
CA ASN A 25 -33.23 19.11 -36.79
C ASN A 25 -33.52 17.69 -37.31
N ALA A 26 -33.49 17.48 -38.62
CA ALA A 26 -33.57 16.14 -39.19
C ALA A 26 -32.25 15.38 -38.93
N SER A 27 -32.31 14.40 -38.02
CA SER A 27 -31.21 13.45 -37.85
C SER A 27 -30.89 12.79 -39.21
N PRO A 28 -29.63 12.80 -39.68
CA PRO A 28 -29.23 12.15 -40.94
C PRO A 28 -29.35 10.62 -40.88
N TYR A 29 -29.61 10.07 -39.70
CA TYR A 29 -29.88 8.66 -39.49
C TYR A 29 -31.37 8.45 -39.20
N PRO A 30 -32.03 7.46 -39.84
CA PRO A 30 -33.40 7.12 -39.51
C PRO A 30 -33.46 6.74 -38.03
N LEU A 31 -34.38 7.39 -37.31
CA LEU A 31 -34.59 7.05 -35.91
C LEU A 31 -35.00 5.57 -35.85
N PRO A 32 -34.33 4.74 -35.03
CA PRO A 32 -34.77 3.37 -34.84
C PRO A 32 -36.23 3.39 -34.37
N PRO A 33 -37.05 2.40 -34.76
CA PRO A 33 -38.44 2.34 -34.31
C PRO A 33 -38.47 2.44 -32.79
N THR A 34 -39.40 3.24 -32.26
CA THR A 34 -39.56 3.42 -30.83
C THR A 34 -39.64 2.03 -30.21
N PRO A 35 -38.70 1.65 -29.30
CA PRO A 35 -38.71 0.33 -28.72
C PRO A 35 -40.07 0.13 -28.07
N ARG A 36 -40.75 -0.98 -28.42
CA ARG A 36 -42.04 -1.31 -27.82
C ARG A 36 -41.81 -1.38 -26.31
N PHE A 37 -42.38 -0.44 -25.57
CA PHE A 37 -42.33 -0.47 -24.10
C PHE A 37 -43.05 -1.73 -23.66
N ASN A 38 -42.27 -2.74 -23.28
CA ASN A 38 -42.80 -3.99 -22.77
C ASN A 38 -43.10 -3.72 -21.30
N GLU A 39 -44.37 -3.52 -20.92
CA GLU A 39 -44.78 -3.30 -19.52
C GLU A 39 -44.35 -4.45 -18.58
N ARG A 40 -43.94 -5.58 -19.15
CA ARG A 40 -43.32 -6.72 -18.45
C ARG A 40 -41.79 -6.69 -18.50
N SER A 41 -41.17 -5.53 -18.29
CA SER A 41 -39.76 -5.51 -17.92
C SER A 41 -39.67 -5.99 -16.47
N THR A 42 -39.54 -7.30 -16.27
CA THR A 42 -39.08 -7.81 -14.99
C THR A 42 -37.64 -7.36 -14.86
N LEU A 43 -37.33 -6.53 -13.86
CA LEU A 43 -35.95 -6.30 -13.46
C LEU A 43 -35.27 -7.68 -13.38
N PRO A 44 -34.10 -7.87 -14.01
CA PRO A 44 -33.42 -9.14 -13.87
C PRO A 44 -33.23 -9.38 -12.37
N THR A 45 -33.41 -10.62 -11.92
CA THR A 45 -33.17 -11.05 -10.53
C THR A 45 -31.70 -11.46 -10.25
N PRO A 46 -30.61 -10.79 -10.71
CA PRO A 46 -29.27 -11.13 -10.26
C PRO A 46 -28.76 -10.21 -9.15
N ALA A 47 -29.47 -9.13 -8.79
CA ALA A 47 -29.06 -8.28 -7.67
C ALA A 47 -28.98 -9.09 -6.36
N SER A 48 -29.92 -10.01 -6.13
CA SER A 48 -29.95 -10.85 -4.93
C SER A 48 -28.72 -11.77 -4.81
N ARG A 49 -28.32 -12.44 -5.90
CA ARG A 49 -27.15 -13.33 -5.87
C ARG A 49 -25.83 -12.58 -5.62
N LEU A 50 -25.73 -11.34 -6.09
CA LEU A 50 -24.54 -10.51 -5.86
C LEU A 50 -24.47 -10.01 -4.42
N LEU A 51 -25.62 -9.76 -3.78
CA LEU A 51 -25.68 -9.42 -2.34
C LEU A 51 -25.23 -10.59 -1.46
N ASP A 52 -25.62 -11.84 -1.79
CA ASP A 52 -25.21 -13.03 -1.04
C ASP A 52 -23.70 -13.31 -1.13
N GLN A 53 -23.04 -12.81 -2.17
CA GLN A 53 -21.59 -12.90 -2.36
C GLN A 53 -20.84 -11.68 -1.85
N ALA A 54 -21.55 -10.60 -1.51
CA ALA A 54 -20.94 -9.38 -0.99
C ALA A 54 -20.40 -9.66 0.41
N ARG A 55 -19.08 -9.56 0.55
CA ARG A 55 -18.39 -9.70 1.82
C ARG A 55 -18.05 -8.32 2.33
N ILE A 56 -18.56 -7.94 3.50
CA ILE A 56 -18.23 -6.66 4.14
C ILE A 56 -16.90 -6.85 4.90
N PRO A 57 -15.79 -6.22 4.48
CA PRO A 57 -14.53 -6.33 5.20
C PRO A 57 -14.55 -5.48 6.46
N VAL A 58 -14.13 -6.07 7.57
CA VAL A 58 -13.82 -5.34 8.81
C VAL A 58 -12.38 -5.64 9.20
N GLU A 59 -11.55 -4.61 9.27
CA GLU A 59 -10.14 -4.74 9.63
C GLU A 59 -9.90 -4.44 11.11
N PHE A 60 -9.08 -5.27 11.73
CA PHE A 60 -8.71 -5.16 13.14
C PHE A 60 -7.22 -5.42 13.32
N LYS A 61 -6.72 -5.11 14.53
CA LYS A 61 -5.39 -5.48 14.99
C LYS A 61 -5.51 -6.37 16.22
N LEU A 62 -4.67 -7.38 16.30
CA LEU A 62 -4.52 -8.19 17.50
C LEU A 62 -4.08 -7.30 18.66
N LEU A 63 -4.81 -7.41 19.77
CA LEU A 63 -4.47 -6.75 21.02
C LEU A 63 -3.44 -7.56 21.80
N ARG A 64 -2.80 -6.92 22.79
CA ARG A 64 -1.86 -7.60 23.68
C ARG A 64 -2.58 -8.70 24.48
N GLY A 65 -2.07 -9.92 24.40
CA GLY A 65 -2.64 -11.08 25.10
C GLY A 65 -3.88 -11.69 24.43
N GLU A 66 -4.27 -11.21 23.26
CA GLU A 66 -5.41 -11.75 22.52
C GLU A 66 -5.05 -13.07 21.85
N THR A 67 -5.89 -14.09 22.03
CA THR A 67 -5.72 -15.44 21.48
C THR A 67 -6.61 -15.65 20.26
N ALA A 68 -6.29 -16.63 19.41
CA ALA A 68 -7.12 -16.98 18.26
C ALA A 68 -8.57 -17.28 18.65
N THR A 69 -8.78 -18.05 19.73
CA THR A 69 -10.10 -18.35 20.30
C THR A 69 -10.87 -17.07 20.62
N HIS A 70 -10.25 -16.14 21.36
CA HIS A 70 -10.90 -14.89 21.75
C HIS A 70 -11.21 -13.99 20.54
N VAL A 71 -10.35 -13.96 19.52
CA VAL A 71 -10.65 -13.27 18.25
C VAL A 71 -11.89 -13.85 17.61
N PHE A 72 -11.96 -15.18 17.46
CA PHE A 72 -13.09 -15.82 16.81
C PHE A 72 -14.41 -15.67 17.58
N GLU A 73 -14.37 -15.69 18.92
CA GLU A 73 -15.52 -15.37 19.77
C GLU A 73 -16.02 -13.94 19.53
N LYS A 74 -15.11 -12.96 19.49
CA LYS A 74 -15.44 -11.56 19.15
C LYS A 74 -16.04 -11.40 17.76
N LEU A 75 -15.65 -12.26 16.82
CA LEU A 75 -16.18 -12.26 15.46
C LEU A 75 -17.53 -12.98 15.34
N GLY A 76 -18.08 -13.49 16.44
CA GLY A 76 -19.42 -14.10 16.50
C GLY A 76 -19.44 -15.62 16.33
N LEU A 77 -18.30 -16.30 16.40
CA LEU A 77 -18.27 -17.77 16.44
C LEU A 77 -18.53 -18.26 17.86
N GLU A 78 -19.20 -19.41 18.00
CA GLU A 78 -19.55 -19.96 19.31
C GLU A 78 -19.23 -21.47 19.45
N GLY A 79 -19.01 -21.91 20.68
CA GLY A 79 -18.94 -23.32 21.04
C GLY A 79 -17.90 -24.14 20.27
N ALA A 80 -18.36 -25.16 19.53
CA ALA A 80 -17.49 -26.06 18.78
C ALA A 80 -16.83 -25.38 17.57
N GLU A 81 -17.49 -24.36 17.01
CA GLU A 81 -17.04 -23.66 15.82
C GLU A 81 -15.79 -22.83 16.08
N VAL A 82 -15.70 -22.17 17.24
CA VAL A 82 -14.50 -21.44 17.68
C VAL A 82 -13.29 -22.38 17.70
N ARG A 83 -13.45 -23.58 18.25
CA ARG A 83 -12.38 -24.58 18.30
C ARG A 83 -11.98 -25.05 16.91
N GLN A 84 -12.94 -25.26 16.01
CA GLN A 84 -12.67 -25.64 14.62
C GLN A 84 -11.89 -24.53 13.89
N ALA A 85 -12.31 -23.28 14.01
CA ALA A 85 -11.62 -22.13 13.42
C ALA A 85 -10.20 -21.96 13.98
N ALA A 86 -10.04 -22.05 15.31
CA ALA A 86 -8.73 -21.95 15.95
C ALA A 86 -7.78 -23.09 15.52
N ASN A 87 -8.29 -24.32 15.40
CA ASN A 87 -7.50 -25.46 14.93
C ASN A 87 -7.12 -25.34 13.46
N ALA A 88 -8.03 -24.88 12.61
CA ALA A 88 -7.73 -24.60 11.21
C ALA A 88 -6.64 -23.53 11.11
N LEU A 89 -6.75 -22.42 11.84
CA LEU A 89 -5.71 -21.40 11.88
C LEU A 89 -4.35 -22.00 12.32
N ALA A 90 -4.35 -22.79 13.39
CA ALA A 90 -3.15 -23.47 13.91
C ALA A 90 -2.51 -24.45 12.92
N ALA A 91 -3.27 -24.98 11.95
CA ALA A 91 -2.75 -25.86 10.91
C ALA A 91 -1.91 -25.12 9.87
N SER A 92 -2.14 -23.82 9.67
CA SER A 92 -1.40 -23.00 8.70
C SER A 92 -0.39 -22.05 9.33
N VAL A 93 -0.51 -21.74 10.63
CA VAL A 93 0.39 -20.81 11.31
C VAL A 93 0.64 -21.19 12.76
N ASP A 94 1.87 -20.98 13.24
CA ASP A 94 2.17 -21.13 14.66
C ASP A 94 1.46 -20.02 15.46
N LEU A 95 0.47 -20.40 16.27
CA LEU A 95 -0.28 -19.45 17.09
C LEU A 95 0.59 -18.69 18.10
N ARG A 96 1.79 -19.19 18.43
CA ARG A 96 2.75 -18.47 19.28
C ARG A 96 3.48 -17.34 18.56
N SER A 97 3.48 -17.35 17.23
CA SER A 97 4.02 -16.27 16.40
C SER A 97 3.11 -15.04 16.36
N LEU A 98 1.88 -15.16 16.84
CA LEU A 98 0.92 -14.07 16.90
C LEU A 98 1.39 -13.00 17.90
N LYS A 99 1.45 -11.76 17.42
CA LYS A 99 1.91 -10.61 18.18
C LYS A 99 0.88 -9.51 18.12
N ALA A 100 0.85 -8.70 19.17
CA ALA A 100 0.07 -7.47 19.18
C ALA A 100 0.45 -6.62 17.95
N GLY A 101 -0.55 -6.08 17.27
CA GLY A 101 -0.37 -5.29 16.05
C GLY A 101 -0.45 -6.08 14.73
N ASN A 102 -0.39 -7.42 14.75
CA ASN A 102 -0.75 -8.21 13.57
C ASN A 102 -2.17 -7.86 13.14
N ARG A 103 -2.40 -7.75 11.83
CA ARG A 103 -3.70 -7.34 11.29
C ARG A 103 -4.51 -8.57 10.93
N TYR A 104 -5.81 -8.49 11.14
CA TYR A 104 -6.73 -9.48 10.60
C TYR A 104 -7.97 -8.80 10.03
N SER A 105 -8.56 -9.44 9.03
CA SER A 105 -9.76 -9.00 8.35
C SER A 105 -10.82 -10.08 8.47
N ALA A 106 -12.01 -9.67 8.89
CA ALA A 106 -13.18 -10.52 8.97
C ALA A 106 -14.15 -10.11 7.86
N PHE A 107 -14.75 -11.11 7.23
CA PHE A 107 -15.69 -10.93 6.13
C PHE A 107 -16.98 -11.63 6.48
N TYR A 108 -18.10 -10.95 6.34
CA TYR A 108 -19.41 -11.45 6.76
C TYR A 108 -20.34 -11.65 5.57
N TYR A 109 -21.21 -12.65 5.66
CA TYR A 109 -22.38 -12.78 4.81
C TYR A 109 -23.47 -11.76 5.23
N PRO A 110 -24.50 -11.52 4.39
CA PRO A 110 -25.59 -10.60 4.73
C PRO A 110 -26.36 -10.96 6.02
N ASP A 111 -26.36 -12.23 6.42
CA ASP A 111 -26.95 -12.72 7.66
C ASP A 111 -26.06 -12.51 8.90
N SER A 112 -24.96 -11.76 8.74
CA SER A 112 -23.94 -11.48 9.78
C SER A 112 -23.15 -12.70 10.25
N THR A 113 -23.20 -13.82 9.55
CA THR A 113 -22.32 -14.96 9.84
C THR A 113 -20.92 -14.72 9.23
N LEU A 114 -19.87 -15.10 9.96
CA LEU A 114 -18.49 -14.92 9.51
C LEU A 114 -18.21 -15.81 8.28
N ALA A 115 -18.08 -15.24 7.10
CA ALA A 115 -17.86 -15.93 5.83
C ALA A 115 -16.40 -16.36 5.63
N SER A 116 -15.45 -15.47 5.93
CA SER A 116 -14.03 -15.73 5.82
C SER A 116 -13.22 -14.88 6.80
N PHE A 117 -11.99 -15.32 7.06
CA PHE A 117 -11.04 -14.64 7.92
C PHE A 117 -9.69 -14.59 7.23
N GLU A 118 -9.01 -13.45 7.30
CA GLU A 118 -7.63 -13.32 6.83
C GLU A 118 -6.77 -12.77 7.97
N LEU A 119 -5.62 -13.40 8.22
CA LEU A 119 -4.63 -12.94 9.19
C LEU A 119 -3.33 -12.61 8.47
N THR A 120 -2.88 -11.36 8.58
CA THR A 120 -1.58 -10.94 8.07
C THR A 120 -0.54 -10.91 9.18
N LEU A 121 0.52 -11.71 9.01
CA LEU A 121 1.73 -11.66 9.82
C LEU A 121 2.75 -10.73 9.16
N ALA A 122 3.06 -9.63 9.84
CA ALA A 122 3.95 -8.59 9.32
C ALA A 122 5.31 -9.18 8.90
N GLY A 123 5.68 -8.95 7.63
CA GLY A 123 6.96 -9.41 7.09
C GLY A 123 7.03 -10.89 6.70
N SER A 124 5.99 -11.69 6.96
CA SER A 124 6.01 -13.13 6.71
C SER A 124 5.02 -13.57 5.65
N GLY A 125 3.75 -13.22 5.81
CA GLY A 125 2.70 -13.66 4.89
C GLY A 125 1.32 -13.50 5.49
N ARG A 126 0.35 -14.14 4.85
CA ARG A 126 -1.06 -14.11 5.25
C ARG A 126 -1.64 -15.51 5.30
N VAL A 127 -2.53 -15.75 6.26
CA VAL A 127 -3.39 -16.94 6.32
C VAL A 127 -4.76 -16.53 5.82
N ALA A 128 -5.24 -17.14 4.75
CA ALA A 128 -6.62 -17.01 4.31
C ALA A 128 -7.44 -18.19 4.83
N MET A 129 -8.61 -17.92 5.39
CA MET A 129 -9.52 -18.93 5.92
C MET A 129 -10.91 -18.77 5.34
N THR A 130 -11.52 -19.88 4.94
CA THR A 130 -12.86 -19.94 4.35
C THR A 130 -13.66 -21.10 4.93
N ARG A 131 -14.98 -20.98 4.91
CA ARG A 131 -15.89 -22.09 5.22
C ARG A 131 -15.97 -23.06 4.04
N GLY A 132 -15.59 -24.31 4.25
CA GLY A 132 -15.82 -25.44 3.36
C GLY A 132 -17.00 -26.30 3.83
N ASN A 133 -17.28 -27.39 3.10
CA ASN A 133 -18.39 -28.31 3.42
C ASN A 133 -18.22 -29.07 4.75
N GLY A 134 -17.00 -29.10 5.32
CA GLY A 134 -16.65 -29.82 6.54
C GLY A 134 -16.17 -28.94 7.70
N GLY A 135 -16.25 -27.61 7.58
CA GLY A 135 -15.76 -26.67 8.59
C GLY A 135 -14.82 -25.60 8.02
N TRP A 136 -13.93 -25.09 8.86
CA TRP A 136 -12.95 -24.07 8.47
C TRP A 136 -11.74 -24.70 7.76
N GLU A 137 -11.40 -24.14 6.61
CA GLU A 137 -10.18 -24.46 5.87
C GLU A 137 -9.25 -23.24 5.88
N SER A 138 -7.94 -23.46 5.90
CA SER A 138 -6.93 -22.42 5.95
C SER A 138 -5.82 -22.67 4.94
N ALA A 139 -5.28 -21.58 4.38
CA ALA A 139 -4.16 -21.63 3.46
C ALA A 139 -3.14 -20.55 3.83
N TRP A 140 -1.89 -20.97 4.02
CA TRP A 140 -0.76 -20.05 4.18
C TRP A 140 -0.31 -19.51 2.81
N GLN A 141 -0.12 -18.20 2.74
CA GLN A 141 0.36 -17.49 1.57
C GLN A 141 1.56 -16.63 1.98
N PRO A 142 2.81 -17.07 1.72
CA PRO A 142 3.99 -16.28 2.06
C PRO A 142 4.08 -15.05 1.15
N PHE A 143 4.56 -13.93 1.71
CA PHE A 143 4.88 -12.77 0.89
C PHE A 143 6.05 -13.05 -0.04
N GLN A 144 5.96 -12.58 -1.28
CA GLN A 144 7.09 -12.59 -2.21
C GLN A 144 8.06 -11.49 -1.80
N ARG A 145 9.15 -11.90 -1.14
CA ARG A 145 10.19 -10.99 -0.66
C ARG A 145 11.23 -10.77 -1.74
N GLU A 146 11.41 -9.50 -2.12
CA GLU A 146 12.48 -9.09 -3.03
C GLU A 146 13.36 -8.02 -2.38
N VAL A 147 14.66 -8.04 -2.71
CA VAL A 147 15.62 -7.01 -2.32
C VAL A 147 16.06 -6.27 -3.57
N ARG A 148 15.92 -4.95 -3.57
CA ARG A 148 16.31 -4.09 -4.68
C ARG A 148 17.35 -3.08 -4.21
N ILE A 149 18.39 -2.88 -4.99
CA ILE A 149 19.37 -1.81 -4.70
C ILE A 149 18.77 -0.49 -5.20
N ARG A 150 18.77 0.51 -4.33
CA ARG A 150 18.28 1.86 -4.58
C ARG A 150 19.32 2.88 -4.15
N SER A 151 19.31 4.04 -4.78
CA SER A 151 20.08 5.19 -4.32
C SER A 151 19.20 6.41 -4.16
N VAL A 152 19.54 7.24 -3.19
CA VAL A 152 18.96 8.58 -3.02
C VAL A 152 20.09 9.57 -2.85
N ARG A 153 19.95 10.74 -3.46
CA ARG A 153 20.91 11.83 -3.34
C ARG A 153 20.16 13.15 -3.21
N GLY A 154 20.71 14.08 -2.46
CA GLY A 154 20.07 15.37 -2.27
C GLY A 154 20.94 16.37 -1.54
N THR A 155 20.37 17.56 -1.42
CA THR A 155 20.93 18.67 -0.64
C THR A 155 20.09 18.85 0.61
N LEU A 156 20.75 19.11 1.73
CA LEU A 156 20.13 19.34 3.01
C LEU A 156 19.40 20.68 3.00
N GLU A 157 18.09 20.61 3.23
CA GLU A 157 17.24 21.77 3.44
C GLU A 157 16.21 21.43 4.52
N GLY A 158 16.41 22.00 5.71
CA GLY A 158 15.66 21.64 6.91
C GLY A 158 16.30 20.43 7.59
N SER A 159 15.49 19.42 7.94
CA SER A 159 16.01 18.18 8.52
C SER A 159 16.52 17.22 7.45
N LEU A 160 17.47 16.34 7.83
CA LEU A 160 17.93 15.26 6.95
C LEU A 160 16.79 14.33 6.54
N GLU A 161 15.92 13.98 7.48
CA GLU A 161 14.72 13.19 7.22
C GLU A 161 13.81 13.85 6.16
N GLY A 162 13.54 15.15 6.32
CA GLY A 162 12.72 15.91 5.37
C GLY A 162 13.36 16.01 3.99
N SER A 163 14.69 16.17 3.94
CA SER A 163 15.46 16.25 2.69
C SER A 163 15.47 14.92 1.95
N ILE A 164 15.66 13.80 2.66
CA ILE A 164 15.57 12.45 2.10
C ILE A 164 14.17 12.17 1.55
N ARG A 165 13.12 12.49 2.33
CA ARG A 165 11.73 12.32 1.88
C ARG A 165 11.44 13.15 0.63
N ARG A 166 11.96 14.38 0.54
CA ARG A 166 11.76 15.27 -0.62
C ARG A 166 12.32 14.67 -1.91
N VAL A 167 13.42 13.92 -1.81
CA VAL A 167 14.03 13.23 -2.96
C VAL A 167 13.49 11.81 -3.19
N GLY A 168 12.37 11.45 -2.54
CA GLY A 168 11.70 10.17 -2.71
C GLY A 168 12.29 9.01 -1.90
N GLY A 169 13.22 9.29 -0.98
CA GLY A 169 13.79 8.29 -0.09
C GLY A 169 12.95 8.04 1.16
N PRO A 170 13.05 6.85 1.77
CA PRO A 170 12.41 6.59 3.05
C PRO A 170 13.10 7.37 4.17
N SER A 171 12.33 8.14 4.94
CA SER A 171 12.76 8.93 6.11
C SER A 171 13.73 8.20 7.05
N GLY A 172 13.54 6.88 7.22
CA GLY A 172 14.36 6.04 8.09
C GLY A 172 15.85 6.00 7.74
N LEU A 173 16.23 6.35 6.50
CA LEU A 173 17.63 6.42 6.09
C LEU A 173 18.41 7.49 6.88
N ALA A 174 17.76 8.58 7.30
CA ALA A 174 18.40 9.63 8.10
C ALA A 174 18.97 9.06 9.40
N TYR A 175 18.17 8.28 10.13
CA TYR A 175 18.59 7.69 11.40
C TYR A 175 19.70 6.65 11.22
N ARG A 176 19.61 5.83 10.17
CA ARG A 176 20.64 4.82 9.89
C ARG A 176 21.97 5.45 9.48
N MET A 177 21.93 6.53 8.69
CA MET A 177 23.10 7.31 8.33
C MET A 177 23.75 7.96 9.55
N ALA A 178 22.93 8.59 10.41
CA ALA A 178 23.41 9.18 11.66
C ALA A 178 24.05 8.15 12.59
N ASP A 179 23.50 6.93 12.69
CA ASP A 179 24.09 5.86 13.50
C ASP A 179 25.46 5.41 12.95
N ILE A 180 25.61 5.30 11.63
CA ILE A 180 26.89 4.89 11.03
C ILE A 180 27.99 5.93 11.26
N PHE A 181 27.65 7.21 11.15
CA PHE A 181 28.58 8.33 11.28
C PHE A 181 28.61 8.96 12.68
N GLN A 182 27.99 8.33 13.68
CA GLN A 182 27.80 8.90 15.03
C GLN A 182 29.11 9.32 15.74
N TRP A 183 30.25 8.75 15.34
CA TRP A 183 31.57 9.05 15.94
C TRP A 183 32.29 10.19 15.24
N ASP A 184 31.89 10.50 14.01
CA ASP A 184 32.56 11.47 13.16
C ASP A 184 31.82 12.81 13.17
N ILE A 185 30.49 12.80 13.23
CA ILE A 185 29.64 14.00 13.13
C ILE A 185 28.42 13.91 14.06
N ASP A 186 28.08 15.02 14.70
CA ASP A 186 26.82 15.16 15.43
C ASP A 186 25.73 15.69 14.49
N PHE A 187 24.89 14.80 13.97
CA PHE A 187 23.78 15.14 13.07
C PHE A 187 22.72 16.08 13.69
N THR A 188 22.80 16.40 14.99
CA THR A 188 21.91 17.39 15.62
C THR A 188 22.49 18.80 15.64
N ARG A 189 23.80 18.95 15.49
CA ARG A 189 24.52 20.23 15.62
C ARG A 189 25.31 20.64 14.39
N ASP A 190 25.85 19.66 13.67
CA ASP A 190 26.84 19.89 12.61
C ASP A 190 26.20 19.97 11.22
N LEU A 191 24.91 19.65 11.09
CA LEU A 191 24.18 19.71 9.82
C LEU A 191 23.97 21.15 9.35
N GLN A 192 24.41 21.48 8.15
CA GLN A 192 24.24 22.81 7.57
C GLN A 192 23.43 22.77 6.27
N ARG A 193 22.63 23.81 6.06
CA ARG A 193 21.88 23.96 4.81
C ARG A 193 22.88 24.06 3.65
N GLY A 194 22.69 23.24 2.63
CA GLY A 194 23.60 23.17 1.48
C GLY A 194 24.48 21.91 1.47
N ASP A 195 24.63 21.25 2.62
CA ASP A 195 25.33 19.96 2.69
C ASP A 195 24.68 18.93 1.78
N ARG A 196 25.48 18.05 1.19
CA ARG A 196 25.03 17.03 0.24
C ARG A 196 25.09 15.65 0.88
N PHE A 197 24.14 14.80 0.51
CA PHE A 197 24.13 13.41 0.90
C PHE A 197 23.88 12.51 -0.30
N GLU A 198 24.48 11.32 -0.27
CA GLU A 198 24.18 10.22 -1.17
C GLU A 198 24.13 8.92 -0.36
N ILE A 199 23.11 8.10 -0.62
CA ILE A 199 22.87 6.86 0.12
C ILE A 199 22.49 5.77 -0.87
N LEU A 200 23.33 4.73 -0.95
CA LEU A 200 23.06 3.47 -1.64
C LEU A 200 22.58 2.44 -0.62
N TYR A 201 21.40 1.87 -0.81
CA TYR A 201 20.76 0.99 0.17
C TYR A 201 19.94 -0.12 -0.47
N GLU A 202 19.64 -1.13 0.32
CA GLU A 202 18.70 -2.19 -0.03
C GLU A 202 17.27 -1.79 0.36
N GLU A 203 16.37 -1.77 -0.60
CA GLU A 203 14.93 -1.71 -0.42
C GLU A 203 14.37 -3.13 -0.36
N ILE A 204 13.74 -3.49 0.75
CA ILE A 204 13.02 -4.76 0.89
C ILE A 204 11.57 -4.50 0.51
N THR A 205 11.08 -5.25 -0.47
CA THR A 205 9.68 -5.23 -0.90
C THR A 205 9.00 -6.55 -0.60
N LEU A 206 7.69 -6.50 -0.32
CA LEU A 206 6.82 -7.65 -0.13
C LEU A 206 5.66 -7.52 -1.13
N ASP A 207 5.47 -8.53 -1.97
CA ASP A 207 4.48 -8.51 -3.05
C ASP A 207 4.60 -7.28 -3.96
N GLY A 208 5.83 -6.81 -4.19
CA GLY A 208 6.14 -5.64 -5.01
C GLY A 208 6.08 -4.30 -4.28
N GLU A 209 5.47 -4.23 -3.10
CA GLU A 209 5.31 -3.00 -2.31
C GLU A 209 6.49 -2.77 -1.35
N PRO A 210 6.96 -1.52 -1.18
CA PRO A 210 8.00 -1.19 -0.19
C PRO A 210 7.60 -1.60 1.23
N TYR A 211 8.47 -2.36 1.90
CA TYR A 211 8.24 -2.85 3.25
C TYR A 211 9.25 -2.28 4.26
N SER A 212 10.55 -2.37 3.97
CA SER A 212 11.57 -1.91 4.91
C SER A 212 12.90 -1.58 4.25
N ILE A 213 13.73 -0.85 4.98
CA ILE A 213 15.13 -0.56 4.62
C ILE A 213 16.00 -1.72 5.10
N GLY A 214 16.69 -2.38 4.16
CA GLY A 214 17.72 -3.38 4.39
C GLY A 214 19.08 -2.76 4.74
N ASN A 215 20.17 -3.32 4.20
CA ASN A 215 21.51 -2.79 4.44
C ASN A 215 21.73 -1.43 3.75
N LEU A 216 22.49 -0.54 4.40
CA LEU A 216 23.10 0.60 3.73
C LEU A 216 24.43 0.08 3.14
N LEU A 217 24.61 0.24 1.83
CA LEU A 217 25.75 -0.30 1.10
C LEU A 217 26.86 0.74 0.97
N GLY A 218 26.47 1.99 0.74
CA GLY A 218 27.36 3.13 0.59
C GLY A 218 26.70 4.41 1.07
N LEU A 219 27.46 5.27 1.72
CA LEU A 219 27.02 6.58 2.19
C LEU A 219 28.08 7.62 1.88
N VAL A 220 27.62 8.79 1.46
CA VAL A 220 28.45 9.99 1.34
C VAL A 220 27.72 11.14 2.02
N TYR A 221 28.45 11.87 2.85
CA TYR A 221 28.04 13.16 3.39
C TYR A 221 29.12 14.17 3.05
N ASP A 222 28.75 15.24 2.36
CA ASP A 222 29.66 16.22 1.82
C ASP A 222 29.23 17.62 2.30
N SER A 223 30.07 18.21 3.13
CA SER A 223 29.92 19.55 3.72
C SER A 223 31.14 20.39 3.39
N GLU A 224 31.07 21.71 3.55
CA GLU A 224 32.19 22.62 3.21
C GLU A 224 33.53 22.23 3.86
N ASP A 225 33.48 21.77 5.11
CA ASP A 225 34.67 21.46 5.91
C ASP A 225 35.08 19.98 5.85
N ARG A 226 34.21 19.09 5.36
CA ARG A 226 34.38 17.65 5.55
C ARG A 226 33.60 16.80 4.56
N LEU A 227 34.30 15.81 4.00
CA LEU A 227 33.75 14.66 3.29
C LEU A 227 33.77 13.44 4.20
N LEU A 228 32.61 12.82 4.41
CA LEU A 228 32.47 11.55 5.11
C LEU A 228 31.96 10.49 4.14
N GLU A 229 32.61 9.34 4.16
CA GLU A 229 32.25 8.19 3.34
C GLU A 229 32.12 6.95 4.20
N ALA A 230 31.15 6.09 3.88
CA ALA A 230 30.99 4.81 4.54
C ALA A 230 30.61 3.73 3.52
N TYR A 231 31.40 2.66 3.46
CA TYR A 231 31.18 1.52 2.59
C TYR A 231 31.01 0.27 3.43
N ARG A 232 29.90 -0.44 3.23
CA ARG A 232 29.64 -1.71 3.95
C ARG A 232 30.44 -2.82 3.29
N TYR A 233 31.26 -3.53 4.06
CA TYR A 233 32.07 -4.64 3.55
C TYR A 233 32.09 -5.85 4.49
N GLY A 234 32.21 -7.04 3.90
CA GLY A 234 32.26 -8.33 4.58
C GLY A 234 30.93 -8.82 5.16
N ASP A 235 30.94 -10.07 5.61
CA ASP A 235 29.74 -10.76 6.14
C ASP A 235 29.26 -10.15 7.46
N GLY A 236 30.18 -9.61 8.26
CA GLY A 236 29.88 -8.97 9.54
C GLY A 236 29.22 -7.59 9.44
N GLY A 237 29.17 -7.00 8.24
CA GLY A 237 28.53 -5.70 8.03
C GLY A 237 29.22 -4.52 8.69
N THR A 238 30.55 -4.56 8.71
CA THR A 238 31.37 -3.44 9.15
C THR A 238 31.39 -2.36 8.06
N TYR A 239 31.36 -1.11 8.49
CA TYR A 239 31.52 0.05 7.61
C TYR A 239 32.95 0.57 7.67
N TYR A 240 33.47 0.91 6.51
CA TYR A 240 34.81 1.45 6.32
C TYR A 240 34.73 2.79 5.60
N ASP A 241 35.66 3.70 5.90
CA ASP A 241 35.82 4.95 5.17
C ASP A 241 36.45 4.75 3.77
N GLY A 242 36.63 5.84 3.03
CA GLY A 242 37.23 5.83 1.68
C GLY A 242 38.67 5.28 1.65
N GLU A 243 39.38 5.30 2.78
CA GLU A 243 40.72 4.72 2.93
C GLU A 243 40.71 3.26 3.44
N GLY A 244 39.53 2.67 3.64
CA GLY A 244 39.38 1.30 4.12
C GLY A 244 39.61 1.13 5.63
N ARG A 245 39.56 2.22 6.41
CA ARG A 245 39.63 2.16 7.88
C ARG A 245 38.22 1.97 8.46
N PRO A 246 38.05 1.11 9.47
CA PRO A 246 36.72 0.88 10.05
C PRO A 246 36.20 2.13 10.77
N LEU A 247 34.96 2.52 10.48
CA LEU A 247 34.29 3.68 11.13
C LEU A 247 33.99 3.43 12.60
N ARG A 248 33.64 2.18 12.94
CA ARG A 248 33.42 1.80 14.33
C ARG A 248 34.78 1.60 15.01
N LYS A 249 35.16 2.55 15.88
CA LYS A 249 36.30 2.38 16.79
C LYS A 249 36.00 1.23 17.74
N MET A 250 36.53 0.03 17.44
CA MET A 250 36.50 -1.09 18.38
C MET A 250 37.32 -0.69 19.61
N PHE A 251 36.65 -0.34 20.71
CA PHE A 251 37.25 -0.59 22.02
C PHE A 251 37.35 -2.10 22.19
N LEU A 252 38.47 -2.70 21.79
CA LEU A 252 38.96 -3.85 22.53
C LEU A 252 39.51 -3.29 23.84
N ARG A 253 38.68 -3.22 24.89
CA ARG A 253 39.24 -3.38 26.23
C ARG A 253 39.78 -4.80 26.28
N SER A 254 41.11 -4.89 26.33
CA SER A 254 41.95 -6.08 26.43
C SER A 254 41.19 -7.37 26.81
N PRO A 255 41.39 -8.49 26.09
CA PRO A 255 40.83 -9.76 26.53
C PRO A 255 41.36 -10.08 27.94
N LEU A 256 40.46 -10.24 28.91
CA LEU A 256 40.82 -10.87 30.18
C LEU A 256 41.11 -12.33 29.89
N ARG A 257 42.36 -12.73 30.11
CA ARG A 257 42.72 -14.15 30.17
C ARG A 257 42.04 -14.77 31.39
N TYR A 258 41.28 -15.82 31.19
CA TYR A 258 41.06 -16.88 32.17
C TYR A 258 41.07 -18.21 31.44
#